data_AF-A0A7N2LDG4-F1
#
_entry.id   AF-A0A7N2LDG4-F1
#
_cell.length_a   1.000
_cell.length_b   1.000
_cell.length_c   1.000
_cell.angle_alpha   90.00
_cell.angle_beta   90.00
_cell.angle_gamma   90.00
#
_symmetry.space_group_name_H-M   'P 1'
#
loop_
_entity.id
_entity.type
_entity.pdbx_description
1 polymer ?
#
loop_
_entity_poly.entity_id
_entity_poly.type
_entity_poly.pdbx_seq_one_letter_code
_entity_poly.pdbx_strand_id
1 'polypeptide(L)'
;MASRHEASEVFFFEDTIYVALGTDVRECKSILLWAVQNSGGKNICILHVHQPPQLIPFVGGRAPANKLKESIVRKYGENERQQMQKTLDDYLLICRQMGV
;
A
#
# COMPACT_ATOMS: atom_id res chain seq x y z
N MET A 1 5.25 -13.02 -45.21
CA MET A 1 4.44 -12.32 -44.18
C MET A 1 4.14 -13.31 -43.08
N ALA A 2 4.95 -13.33 -42.02
CA ALA A 2 4.71 -14.18 -40.85
C ALA A 2 4.22 -13.30 -39.71
N SER A 3 3.04 -13.67 -39.20
CA SER A 3 2.26 -13.00 -38.17
C SER A 3 3.06 -12.82 -36.87
N ARG A 4 3.15 -11.56 -36.39
CA ARG A 4 3.62 -11.23 -35.04
C ARG A 4 2.55 -11.67 -34.04
N HIS A 5 2.71 -12.84 -33.46
CA HIS A 5 2.12 -13.14 -32.16
C HIS A 5 3.04 -12.53 -31.09
N GLU A 6 2.75 -11.29 -30.72
CA GLU A 6 3.29 -10.67 -29.52
C GLU A 6 2.57 -11.34 -28.33
N ALA A 7 3.11 -12.48 -27.90
CA ALA A 7 2.69 -13.11 -26.66
C ALA A 7 3.02 -12.13 -25.54
N SER A 8 1.99 -11.61 -24.90
CA SER A 8 2.12 -10.82 -23.68
C SER A 8 2.91 -11.66 -22.69
N GLU A 9 4.15 -11.27 -22.36
CA GLU A 9 4.90 -11.92 -21.30
C GLU A 9 4.15 -11.71 -20.00
N VAL A 10 3.40 -12.74 -19.59
CA VAL A 10 2.85 -12.83 -18.24
C VAL A 10 4.05 -13.10 -17.35
N PHE A 11 4.56 -12.08 -16.66
CA PHE A 11 5.57 -12.25 -15.63
C PHE A 11 4.96 -13.13 -14.53
N PHE A 12 5.30 -14.41 -14.52
CA PHE A 12 5.03 -15.29 -13.41
C PHE A 12 5.85 -14.79 -12.22
N PHE A 13 5.20 -14.13 -11.27
CA PHE A 13 5.76 -13.73 -9.97
C PHE A 13 6.00 -14.96 -9.07
N GLU A 14 6.49 -16.06 -9.61
CA GLU A 14 6.68 -17.33 -8.88
C GLU A 14 7.65 -17.16 -7.68
N ASP A 15 8.48 -16.12 -7.72
CA ASP A 15 9.44 -15.74 -6.68
C ASP A 15 9.08 -14.44 -5.91
N THR A 16 7.80 -14.10 -5.80
CA THR A 16 7.35 -12.98 -4.94
C THR A 16 6.25 -13.38 -3.99
N ILE A 17 6.42 -13.04 -2.72
CA ILE A 17 5.40 -13.14 -1.68
C ILE A 17 4.74 -11.78 -1.52
N TYR A 18 3.43 -11.74 -1.71
CA TYR A 18 2.62 -10.55 -1.55
C TYR A 18 2.05 -10.48 -0.14
N VAL A 19 2.32 -9.37 0.57
CA VAL A 19 1.91 -9.18 1.95
C VAL A 19 0.99 -7.96 2.01
N ALA A 20 -0.30 -8.19 2.26
CA ALA A 20 -1.26 -7.10 2.45
C ALA A 20 -1.16 -6.56 3.88
N LEU A 21 -0.81 -5.28 4.03
CA LEU A 21 -0.63 -4.63 5.33
C LEU A 21 -1.51 -3.39 5.47
N GLY A 22 -2.07 -3.23 6.68
CA GLY A 22 -2.92 -2.10 7.05
C GLY A 22 -2.12 -0.83 7.37
N THR A 23 -2.82 0.15 7.95
CA THR A 23 -2.25 1.46 8.30
C THR A 23 -1.49 1.48 9.62
N ASP A 24 -1.85 0.61 10.59
CA ASP A 24 -1.12 0.52 11.87
C ASP A 24 0.08 -0.44 11.71
N VAL A 25 1.25 0.16 11.56
CA VAL A 25 2.54 -0.53 11.44
C VAL A 25 2.80 -1.45 12.64
N ARG A 26 2.37 -1.07 13.85
CA ARG A 26 2.63 -1.85 15.06
C ARG A 26 1.82 -3.13 15.06
N GLU A 27 0.56 -3.06 14.65
CA GLU A 27 -0.30 -4.24 14.51
C GLU A 27 0.18 -5.16 13.38
N CYS A 28 0.68 -4.57 12.29
CA CYS A 28 1.13 -5.29 11.10
C CYS A 28 2.57 -5.84 11.20
N LYS A 29 3.34 -5.41 12.21
CA LYS A 29 4.76 -5.77 12.34
C LYS A 29 5.00 -7.27 12.40
N SER A 30 4.18 -8.01 13.17
CA SER A 30 4.33 -9.46 13.32
C SER A 30 4.10 -10.20 12.00
N ILE A 31 3.12 -9.75 11.20
CA ILE A 31 2.81 -10.31 9.88
C ILE A 31 4.00 -10.11 8.93
N LEU A 32 4.54 -8.89 8.88
CA LEU A 32 5.68 -8.58 8.02
C LEU A 32 6.92 -9.37 8.42
N LEU A 33 7.22 -9.46 9.72
CA LEU A 33 8.36 -10.25 10.22
C LEU A 33 8.22 -11.73 9.89
N TRP A 34 7.01 -12.28 10.07
CA TRP A 34 6.74 -13.67 9.71
C TRP A 34 6.95 -13.90 8.21
N ALA A 35 6.45 -13.00 7.35
CA ALA A 35 6.61 -13.14 5.91
C ALA A 35 8.09 -13.08 5.48
N VAL A 36 8.88 -12.18 6.08
CA VAL A 36 10.34 -12.08 5.86
C VAL A 36 11.05 -13.36 6.25
N GLN A 37 10.78 -13.90 7.44
CA GLN A 37 11.45 -15.10 7.94
C GLN A 37 11.08 -16.36 7.16
N ASN A 38 9.88 -16.40 6.59
CA ASN A 38 9.37 -17.56 5.86
C ASN A 38 9.45 -17.39 4.33
N SER A 39 10.16 -16.37 3.85
CA SER A 39 10.22 -16.09 2.41
C SER A 39 11.02 -17.10 1.62
N GLY A 40 11.93 -17.84 2.27
CA GLY A 40 12.85 -18.75 1.59
C GLY A 40 13.75 -18.05 0.58
N GLY A 41 14.02 -16.75 0.77
CA GLY A 41 14.79 -15.93 -0.17
C GLY A 41 13.98 -15.33 -1.32
N LYS A 42 12.66 -15.57 -1.37
CA LYS A 42 11.77 -14.91 -2.34
C LYS A 42 11.66 -13.41 -2.06
N ASN A 43 11.37 -12.65 -3.11
CA ASN A 43 11.09 -11.23 -2.99
C ASN A 43 9.82 -11.00 -2.17
N ILE A 44 9.77 -9.88 -1.45
CA ILE A 44 8.56 -9.47 -0.71
C ILE A 44 8.00 -8.21 -1.34
N CYS A 45 6.73 -8.27 -1.69
CA CYS A 45 5.97 -7.12 -2.17
C CYS A 45 4.92 -6.73 -1.13
N ILE A 46 5.05 -5.52 -0.57
CA ILE A 46 4.07 -4.98 0.36
C ILE A 46 2.92 -4.37 -0.43
N LEU A 47 1.71 -4.86 -0.20
CA LEU A 47 0.46 -4.30 -0.72
C LEU A 47 -0.22 -3.48 0.37
N HIS A 48 -0.43 -2.20 0.08
CA HIS A 48 -1.24 -1.33 0.91
C HIS A 48 -2.38 -0.74 0.08
N VAL A 49 -3.62 -1.06 0.45
CA VAL A 49 -4.81 -0.61 -0.29
C VAL A 49 -5.34 0.67 0.34
N HIS A 50 -5.21 1.78 -0.37
CA HIS A 50 -5.79 3.06 0.03
C HIS A 50 -7.15 3.25 -0.65
N GLN A 51 -8.21 3.44 0.15
CA GLN A 51 -9.54 3.79 -0.34
C GLN A 51 -9.84 5.25 -0.02
N PRO A 52 -10.28 6.05 -1.01
CA PRO A 52 -10.73 7.41 -0.75
C PRO A 52 -11.87 7.47 0.29
N PRO A 53 -11.84 8.45 1.19
CA PRO A 53 -12.79 8.59 2.29
C PRO A 53 -14.17 8.97 1.76
N GLN A 54 -15.19 8.22 2.14
CA GLN A 54 -16.57 8.61 1.86
C GLN A 54 -17.03 9.76 2.77
N LEU A 55 -16.50 9.80 3.99
CA LEU A 55 -16.76 10.83 5.00
C LEU A 55 -15.44 11.48 5.41
N ILE A 56 -15.37 12.80 5.29
CA ILE A 56 -14.20 13.57 5.65
C ILE A 56 -14.46 14.29 6.98
N PRO A 57 -13.55 14.18 7.96
CA PRO A 57 -13.58 14.99 9.17
C PRO A 57 -13.50 16.49 8.83
N PHE A 58 -14.39 17.28 9.42
CA PHE A 58 -14.34 18.74 9.37
C PHE A 58 -14.64 19.32 10.76
N VAL A 59 -14.50 20.63 10.90
CA VAL A 59 -14.78 21.33 12.17
C VAL A 59 -16.23 21.09 12.59
N GLY A 60 -16.44 20.30 13.64
CA GLY A 60 -17.77 20.00 14.18
C GLY A 60 -18.40 18.68 13.71
N GLY A 61 -17.69 17.83 12.97
CA GLY A 61 -18.19 16.49 12.66
C GLY A 61 -17.53 15.82 11.46
N ARG A 62 -18.30 15.00 10.75
CA ARG A 62 -17.91 14.36 9.49
C ARG A 62 -18.96 14.69 8.44
N ALA A 63 -18.53 14.96 7.22
CA ALA A 63 -19.42 15.23 6.10
C ALA A 63 -19.05 14.37 4.89
N PRO A 64 -20.03 13.98 4.06
CA PRO A 64 -19.75 13.36 2.77
C PRO A 64 -18.82 14.22 1.92
N ALA A 65 -17.84 13.60 1.26
CA ALA A 65 -16.87 14.33 0.44
C ALA A 65 -17.54 15.19 -0.65
N ASN A 66 -18.64 14.70 -1.24
CA ASN A 66 -19.42 15.43 -2.25
C ASN A 66 -20.21 16.65 -1.70
N LYS A 67 -20.33 16.80 -0.38
CA LYS A 67 -20.95 17.96 0.27
C LYS A 67 -19.92 19.00 0.73
N LEU A 68 -18.63 18.74 0.58
CA LEU A 68 -17.55 19.62 1.00
C LEU A 68 -16.96 20.40 -0.18
N LYS A 69 -16.29 21.51 0.15
CA LYS A 69 -15.51 22.26 -0.84
C LYS A 69 -14.38 21.39 -1.37
N GLU A 70 -14.14 21.47 -2.68
CA GLU A 70 -13.09 20.71 -3.37
C GLU A 70 -11.71 20.89 -2.73
N SER A 71 -11.38 22.10 -2.25
CA SER A 71 -10.11 22.37 -1.56
C SER A 71 -9.94 21.57 -0.26
N ILE A 72 -11.03 21.30 0.46
CA ILE A 72 -11.01 20.48 1.68
C ILE A 72 -10.80 19.01 1.30
N VAL A 73 -11.56 18.53 0.30
CA VAL A 73 -11.46 17.16 -0.20
C VAL A 73 -10.04 16.87 -0.70
N ARG A 74 -9.48 17.80 -1.50
CA ARG A 74 -8.12 17.68 -2.04
C ARG A 74 -7.07 17.68 -0.94
N LYS A 75 -7.14 18.64 0.00
CA LYS A 75 -6.20 18.71 1.12
C LYS A 75 -6.22 17.46 1.99
N TYR A 76 -7.42 16.92 2.25
CA TYR A 76 -7.54 15.70 3.04
C TYR A 76 -6.96 14.49 2.30
N GLY A 77 -7.26 14.33 1.01
CA GLY A 77 -6.70 13.25 0.20
C GLY A 77 -5.18 13.34 0.04
N GLU A 78 -4.62 14.56 -0.12
CA GLU A 78 -3.18 14.79 -0.11
C GLU A 78 -2.54 14.33 1.21
N ASN A 79 -3.17 14.65 2.35
CA ASN A 79 -2.70 14.23 3.67
C ASN A 79 -2.76 12.70 3.85
N GLU A 80 -3.83 12.05 3.37
CA GLU A 80 -3.93 10.60 3.42
C GLU A 80 -2.86 9.91 2.56
N ARG A 81 -2.57 10.43 1.36
CA ARG A 81 -1.49 9.91 0.51
C ARG A 81 -0.12 10.07 1.16
N GLN A 82 0.12 11.19 1.83
CA GLN A 82 1.35 11.39 2.61
C GLN A 82 1.47 10.40 3.76
N GLN A 83 0.36 10.13 4.47
CA GLN A 83 0.35 9.15 5.55
C GLN A 83 0.58 7.74 5.03
N MET A 84 -0.04 7.37 3.91
CA MET A 84 0.20 6.11 3.21
C MET A 84 1.69 5.94 2.86
N GLN A 85 2.32 6.98 2.29
CA GLN A 85 3.73 6.91 1.93
C GLN A 85 4.62 6.67 3.16
N LYS A 86 4.36 7.38 4.26
CA LYS A 86 5.08 7.18 5.53
C LYS A 86 4.93 5.75 6.05
N THR A 87 3.71 5.21 6.03
CA THR A 87 3.44 3.82 6.43
C THR A 87 4.22 2.82 5.56
N LEU A 88 4.28 3.03 4.24
CA LEU A 88 5.08 2.18 3.35
C LEU A 88 6.58 2.30 3.64
N ASP A 89 7.09 3.52 3.86
CA ASP A 89 8.49 3.76 4.21
C ASP A 89 8.86 3.08 5.53
N ASP A 90 7.97 3.08 6.52
CA ASP A 90 8.15 2.38 7.80
C ASP A 90 8.25 0.86 7.60
N TYR A 91 7.40 0.27 6.74
CA TYR A 91 7.50 -1.15 6.41
C TYR A 91 8.81 -1.47 5.66
N LEU A 92 9.22 -0.63 4.73
CA LEU A 92 10.50 -0.79 4.02
C LEU A 92 11.69 -0.70 4.98
N LEU A 93 11.63 0.18 5.99
CA LEU A 93 12.65 0.27 7.02
C LEU A 93 12.76 -1.05 7.81
N ILE A 94 11.62 -1.66 8.16
CA ILE A 94 11.59 -2.97 8.83
C ILE A 94 12.22 -4.05 7.93
N CYS A 95 11.90 -4.09 6.63
CA CYS A 95 12.51 -5.04 5.70
C CYS A 95 14.04 -4.89 5.64
N ARG A 96 14.53 -3.64 5.50
CA ARG A 96 15.97 -3.35 5.46
C ARG A 96 16.68 -3.78 6.74
N GLN A 97 16.05 -3.58 7.90
CA GLN A 97 16.58 -4.03 9.19
C GLN A 97 16.68 -5.55 9.30
N MET A 98 15.85 -6.28 8.54
CA MET A 98 15.87 -7.74 8.46
C MET A 98 16.80 -8.29 7.38
N GLY A 99 17.45 -7.43 6.60
CA GLY A 99 18.38 -7.83 5.54
C GLY A 99 17.72 -8.25 4.22
N VAL A 100 16.48 -7.81 3.98
CA VAL A 100 15.74 -7.97 2.71
C VAL A 100 15.67 -6.64 1.97
#